data_AF-A0A352EGK3-F1
#
_entry.id   AF-A0A352EGK3-F1
#
_cell.length_a   1.000
_cell.length_b   1.000
_cell.length_c   1.000
_cell.angle_alpha   90.00
_cell.angle_beta   90.00
_cell.angle_gamma   90.00
#
_symmetry.space_group_name_H-M   'P 1'
#
loop_
_entity.id
_entity.type
_entity.pdbx_description
1 polymer ?
#
loop_
_entity_poly.entity_id
_entity_poly.type
_entity_poly.pdbx_seq_one_letter_code
_entity_poly.pdbx_strand_id
1 'polypeptide(L)'
;MGGYAALAFAELYPNYLTGLGLFFSTPEADSPERLDMRLRAAELVKKNKNAFIRAAIPQLFDRDTRSSFKEEISSQIQESLTLSTQGILASIMGMRSRPDRISVIHHPPSQLTPSRIAVFAGKKDTVIPFQRVQDWWSIESVGYRYLSDHGHMGHISDSKKCGMAIAEWWKTLLT
;
A
#
# COMPACT_ATOMS: atom_id res chain seq x y z
N MET A 1 2.09 -2.82 -1.85
CA MET A 1 3.15 -2.69 -2.89
C MET A 1 2.70 -1.83 -4.07
N GLY A 2 1.45 -1.92 -4.53
CA GLY A 2 0.98 -1.17 -5.72
C GLY A 2 1.31 0.33 -5.71
N GLY A 3 1.13 1.02 -4.57
CA GLY A 3 1.51 2.45 -4.45
C GLY A 3 3.01 2.72 -4.69
N TYR A 4 3.90 1.81 -4.32
CA TYR A 4 5.35 1.95 -4.57
C TYR A 4 5.65 1.92 -6.08
N ALA A 5 5.00 1.00 -6.79
CA ALA A 5 5.11 0.90 -8.24
C ALA A 5 4.50 2.13 -8.92
N ALA A 6 3.35 2.62 -8.43
CA ALA A 6 2.70 3.81 -8.94
C ALA A 6 3.56 5.08 -8.77
N LEU A 7 4.26 5.22 -7.64
CA LEU A 7 5.19 6.32 -7.41
C LEU A 7 6.42 6.24 -8.32
N ALA A 8 7.00 5.04 -8.50
CA ALA A 8 8.08 4.85 -9.46
C ALA A 8 7.62 5.16 -10.90
N PHE A 9 6.39 4.82 -11.24
CA PHE A 9 5.78 5.17 -12.52
C PHE A 9 5.58 6.67 -12.66
N ALA A 10 5.16 7.37 -11.60
CA ALA A 10 5.00 8.82 -11.60
C ALA A 10 6.32 9.57 -11.81
N GLU A 11 7.43 9.06 -11.29
CA GLU A 11 8.75 9.64 -11.56
C GLU A 11 9.21 9.40 -13.00
N LEU A 12 9.03 8.19 -13.53
CA LEU A 12 9.60 7.79 -14.81
C LEU A 12 8.73 8.16 -16.02
N TYR A 13 7.40 8.16 -15.83
CA TYR A 13 6.41 8.27 -16.90
C TYR A 13 5.28 9.26 -16.55
N PRO A 14 5.57 10.47 -16.07
CA PRO A 14 4.56 11.41 -15.58
C PRO A 14 3.52 11.81 -16.62
N ASN A 15 3.90 11.85 -17.91
CA ASN A 15 3.03 12.21 -19.03
C ASN A 15 1.86 11.25 -19.25
N TYR A 16 1.89 10.05 -18.65
CA TYR A 16 0.85 9.04 -18.76
C TYR A 16 -0.11 9.04 -17.57
N LEU A 17 0.00 10.01 -16.67
CA LEU A 17 -0.82 10.11 -15.47
C LEU A 17 -1.87 11.21 -15.57
N THR A 18 -3.10 10.85 -15.20
CA THR A 18 -4.19 11.82 -14.93
C THR A 18 -4.38 12.03 -13.43
N GLY A 19 -3.91 11.11 -12.59
CA GLY A 19 -3.98 11.15 -11.13
C GLY A 19 -3.15 10.02 -10.53
N LEU A 20 -2.86 10.12 -9.23
CA LEU A 20 -2.06 9.13 -8.50
C LEU A 20 -2.76 8.76 -7.19
N GLY A 21 -3.15 7.49 -7.03
CA GLY A 21 -3.79 6.99 -5.82
C GLY A 21 -2.83 6.16 -4.96
N LEU A 22 -2.53 6.63 -3.75
CA LEU A 22 -1.83 5.86 -2.72
C LEU A 22 -2.84 5.13 -1.84
N PHE A 23 -3.21 3.93 -2.27
CA PHE A 23 -4.17 3.09 -1.55
C PHE A 23 -3.47 2.21 -0.50
N PHE A 24 -3.63 2.54 0.79
CA PHE A 24 -2.97 1.90 1.94
C PHE A 24 -1.48 1.68 1.67
N SER A 25 -0.80 2.76 1.29
CA SER A 25 0.60 2.75 0.85
C SER A 25 1.38 3.92 1.47
N THR A 26 2.69 3.94 1.23
CA THR A 26 3.58 5.02 1.69
C THR A 26 4.57 5.38 0.58
N PRO A 27 4.89 6.67 0.42
CA PRO A 27 5.95 7.11 -0.48
C PRO A 27 7.36 6.98 0.11
N GLU A 28 7.46 6.75 1.41
CA GLU A 28 8.73 6.70 2.11
C GLU A 28 9.49 5.38 1.84
N ALA A 29 10.81 5.44 1.95
CA ALA A 29 11.65 4.23 1.97
C ALA A 29 11.38 3.36 3.22
N ASP A 30 11.85 2.11 3.21
CA ASP A 30 11.81 1.29 4.43
C ASP A 30 12.81 1.85 5.47
N SER A 31 12.38 1.93 6.74
CA SER A 31 13.27 2.27 7.87
C SER A 31 14.33 1.19 8.08
N PRO A 32 15.43 1.46 8.82
CA PRO A 32 16.45 0.46 9.12
C PRO A 32 15.88 -0.86 9.68
N GLU A 33 14.89 -0.76 10.57
CA GLU A 33 14.21 -1.92 11.18
C GLU A 33 13.41 -2.70 10.12
N ARG A 34 12.71 -1.98 9.22
CA ARG A 34 11.98 -2.63 8.12
C ARG A 34 12.94 -3.28 7.13
N LEU A 35 14.08 -2.68 6.82
CA LEU A 35 15.10 -3.27 5.94
C LEU A 35 15.62 -4.60 6.50
N ASP A 36 15.84 -4.70 7.81
CA ASP A 36 16.18 -5.95 8.49
C ASP A 36 15.02 -6.97 8.44
N MET A 37 13.79 -6.53 8.74
CA MET A 37 12.61 -7.40 8.62
C MET A 37 12.43 -7.97 7.22
N ARG A 38 12.76 -7.21 6.16
CA ARG A 38 12.74 -7.69 4.77
C ARG A 38 13.75 -8.82 4.55
N LEU A 39 14.96 -8.69 5.09
CA LEU A 39 15.99 -9.73 4.99
C LEU A 39 15.54 -11.00 5.72
N ARG A 40 15.04 -10.87 6.95
CA ARG A 40 14.49 -12.02 7.71
C ARG A 40 13.31 -12.68 6.99
N ALA A 41 12.41 -11.89 6.41
CA ALA A 41 11.30 -12.40 5.60
C ALA A 41 11.80 -13.15 4.36
N ALA A 42 12.79 -12.61 3.64
CA ALA A 42 13.39 -13.27 2.49
C ALA A 42 14.03 -14.62 2.86
N GLU A 43 14.76 -14.68 3.97
CA GLU A 43 15.34 -15.93 4.47
C GLU A 43 14.26 -16.95 4.87
N LEU A 44 13.17 -16.50 5.49
CA LEU A 44 12.05 -17.39 5.81
C LEU A 44 11.36 -17.91 4.54
N VAL A 45 11.19 -17.07 3.51
CA VAL A 45 10.61 -17.49 2.22
C VAL A 45 11.49 -18.53 1.53
N LYS A 46 12.81 -18.36 1.54
CA LYS A 46 13.76 -19.36 1.00
C LYS A 46 13.63 -20.71 1.70
N LYS A 47 13.51 -20.70 3.04
CA LYS A 47 13.42 -21.92 3.84
C LYS A 47 12.03 -22.57 3.76
N ASN A 48 10.97 -21.75 3.85
CA ASN A 48 9.59 -22.22 3.90
C ASN A 48 8.60 -21.11 3.48
N LYS A 49 8.42 -20.94 2.17
CA LYS A 49 7.45 -20.04 1.55
C LYS A 49 6.04 -20.16 2.14
N ASN A 50 5.56 -21.39 2.34
CA ASN A 50 4.18 -21.63 2.77
C ASN A 50 3.96 -21.18 4.22
N ALA A 51 4.93 -21.41 5.10
CA ALA A 51 4.87 -20.92 6.47
C ALA A 51 4.91 -19.39 6.53
N PHE A 52 5.76 -18.74 5.72
CA PHE A 52 5.78 -17.29 5.60
C PHE A 52 4.41 -16.72 5.20
N ILE A 53 3.79 -17.27 4.14
CA ILE A 53 2.49 -16.80 3.63
C ILE A 53 1.41 -16.92 4.71
N ARG A 54 1.30 -18.10 5.34
CA ARG A 54 0.30 -18.38 6.38
C ARG A 54 0.47 -17.48 7.60
N ALA A 55 1.70 -17.12 7.93
CA ALA A 55 1.99 -16.21 9.04
C ALA A 55 1.75 -14.73 8.69
N ALA A 56 2.07 -14.32 7.45
CA ALA A 56 2.07 -12.91 7.05
C ALA A 56 0.68 -12.37 6.70
N ILE A 57 -0.14 -13.11 5.95
CA ILE A 57 -1.42 -12.60 5.43
C ILE A 57 -2.41 -12.17 6.53
N PRO A 58 -2.61 -12.95 7.60
CA PRO A 58 -3.49 -12.52 8.68
C PRO A 58 -3.04 -11.20 9.32
N GLN A 59 -1.74 -10.89 9.28
CA GLN A 59 -1.19 -9.67 9.88
C GLN A 59 -1.52 -8.39 9.11
N LEU A 60 -2.01 -8.51 7.87
CA LEU A 60 -2.48 -7.38 7.06
C LEU A 60 -3.86 -6.86 7.51
N PHE A 61 -4.59 -7.67 8.28
CA PHE A 61 -5.87 -7.29 8.85
C PHE A 61 -5.67 -6.77 10.27
N ASP A 62 -6.45 -5.77 10.66
CA ASP A 62 -6.47 -5.31 12.04
C ASP A 62 -7.03 -6.39 12.97
N ARG A 63 -6.65 -6.32 14.25
CA ARG A 63 -6.95 -7.38 15.22
C ARG A 63 -8.46 -7.64 15.36
N ASP A 64 -9.27 -6.59 15.26
CA ASP A 64 -10.71 -6.65 15.55
C ASP A 64 -11.49 -7.31 14.41
N THR A 65 -10.97 -7.21 13.18
CA THR A 65 -11.64 -7.73 11.98
C THR A 65 -11.23 -9.14 11.59
N ARG A 66 -10.07 -9.64 12.03
CA ARG A 66 -9.56 -10.98 11.65
C ARG A 66 -10.55 -12.12 11.86
N SER A 67 -11.36 -12.07 12.92
CA SER A 67 -12.36 -13.10 13.20
C SER A 67 -13.53 -13.07 12.22
N SER A 68 -13.90 -11.87 11.75
CA SER A 68 -14.98 -11.64 10.79
C SER A 68 -14.58 -11.96 9.36
N PHE A 69 -13.30 -11.82 9.01
CA PHE A 69 -12.80 -12.05 7.64
C PHE A 69 -11.99 -13.36 7.50
N LYS A 70 -12.31 -14.39 8.28
CA LYS A 70 -11.55 -15.66 8.26
C LYS A 70 -11.57 -16.34 6.89
N GLU A 71 -12.70 -16.26 6.20
CA GLU A 71 -12.90 -16.89 4.89
C GLU A 71 -12.08 -16.17 3.81
N GLU A 72 -12.10 -14.83 3.81
CA GLU A 72 -11.31 -13.99 2.92
C GLU A 72 -9.81 -14.13 3.20
N ILE A 73 -9.40 -14.16 4.46
CA ILE A 73 -8.01 -14.44 4.85
C ILE A 73 -7.57 -15.82 4.35
N SER A 74 -8.41 -16.84 4.53
CA SER A 74 -8.13 -18.20 4.04
C SER A 74 -7.99 -18.23 2.52
N SER A 75 -8.91 -17.56 1.80
CA SER A 75 -8.88 -17.43 0.34
C SER A 75 -7.59 -16.75 -0.13
N GLN A 76 -7.22 -15.61 0.46
CA GLN A 76 -5.98 -14.89 0.18
C GLN A 76 -4.74 -15.75 0.44
N ILE A 77 -4.75 -16.57 1.49
CA ILE A 77 -3.69 -17.54 1.77
C ILE A 77 -3.60 -18.58 0.64
N GLN A 78 -4.71 -19.18 0.22
CA GLN A 78 -4.67 -20.21 -0.83
C GLN A 78 -4.19 -19.63 -2.16
N GLU A 79 -4.67 -18.45 -2.54
CA GLU A 79 -4.20 -17.74 -3.73
C GLU A 79 -2.70 -17.46 -3.64
N SER A 80 -2.24 -16.91 -2.52
CA SER A 80 -0.83 -16.56 -2.34
C SER A 80 0.11 -17.77 -2.31
N LEU A 81 -0.38 -18.95 -1.89
CA LEU A 81 0.40 -20.20 -1.91
C LEU A 81 0.78 -20.65 -3.34
N THR A 82 0.03 -20.20 -4.35
CA THR A 82 0.34 -20.48 -5.77
C THR A 82 1.51 -19.66 -6.31
N LEU A 83 1.86 -18.55 -5.65
CA LEU A 83 2.96 -17.68 -6.07
C LEU A 83 4.31 -18.43 -6.03
N SER A 84 5.19 -18.16 -7.00
CA SER A 84 6.52 -18.75 -7.01
C SER A 84 7.38 -18.19 -5.87
N THR A 85 8.25 -19.02 -5.29
CA THR A 85 9.22 -18.58 -4.27
C THR A 85 10.05 -17.40 -4.80
N GLN A 86 10.51 -17.49 -6.05
CA GLN A 86 11.31 -16.44 -6.68
C GLN A 86 10.53 -15.12 -6.83
N GLY A 87 9.24 -15.17 -7.18
CA GLY A 87 8.40 -13.97 -7.30
C GLY A 87 8.24 -13.23 -5.97
N ILE A 88 8.04 -13.98 -4.87
CA ILE A 88 7.96 -13.41 -3.53
C ILE A 88 9.30 -12.82 -3.11
N LEU A 89 10.42 -13.53 -3.33
CA LEU A 89 11.76 -13.03 -3.01
C LEU A 89 12.09 -11.75 -3.79
N ALA A 90 11.83 -11.74 -5.09
CA ALA A 90 12.05 -10.56 -5.94
C ALA A 90 11.21 -9.37 -5.46
N SER A 91 9.95 -9.59 -5.09
CA SER A 91 9.07 -8.55 -4.56
C SER A 91 9.57 -8.00 -3.22
N ILE A 92 10.00 -8.87 -2.29
CA ILE A 92 10.58 -8.46 -0.99
C ILE A 92 11.84 -7.63 -1.20
N MET A 93 12.75 -8.09 -2.07
CA MET A 93 14.01 -7.41 -2.35
C MET A 93 13.77 -6.07 -3.07
N GLY A 94 12.85 -6.02 -4.03
CA GLY A 94 12.46 -4.79 -4.71
C GLY A 94 11.84 -3.77 -3.76
N MET A 95 10.98 -4.22 -2.84
CA MET A 95 10.45 -3.33 -1.78
C MET A 95 11.57 -2.81 -0.87
N ARG A 96 12.54 -3.65 -0.52
CA ARG A 96 13.68 -3.27 0.33
C ARG A 96 14.59 -2.23 -0.34
N SER A 97 14.84 -2.35 -1.65
CA SER A 97 15.77 -1.47 -2.38
C SER A 97 15.11 -0.22 -2.96
N ARG A 98 13.79 -0.03 -2.78
CA ARG A 98 13.11 1.14 -3.33
C ARG A 98 13.66 2.43 -2.69
N PRO A 99 13.94 3.48 -3.48
CA PRO A 99 14.28 4.78 -2.92
C PRO A 99 13.06 5.42 -2.26
N ASP A 100 13.33 6.43 -1.45
CA ASP A 100 12.33 7.35 -0.94
C ASP A 100 11.74 8.19 -2.09
N ARG A 101 10.42 8.33 -2.12
CA ARG A 101 9.69 9.08 -3.14
C ARG A 101 8.73 10.10 -2.54
N ILE A 102 8.97 10.55 -1.31
CA ILE A 102 8.16 11.61 -0.68
C ILE A 102 8.17 12.90 -1.49
N SER A 103 9.24 13.13 -2.25
CA SER A 103 9.37 14.25 -3.19
C SER A 103 8.26 14.28 -4.25
N VAL A 104 7.74 13.13 -4.68
CA VAL A 104 6.59 13.07 -5.63
C VAL A 104 5.33 13.67 -5.01
N ILE A 105 5.22 13.65 -3.68
CA ILE A 105 4.11 14.29 -2.97
C ILE A 105 4.40 15.78 -2.77
N HIS A 106 5.59 16.17 -2.29
CA HIS A 106 5.89 17.60 -2.07
C HIS A 106 6.03 18.41 -3.36
N HIS A 107 6.59 17.81 -4.41
CA HIS A 107 6.90 18.42 -5.69
C HIS A 107 6.38 17.52 -6.82
N PRO A 108 5.05 17.38 -6.93
CA PRO A 108 4.46 16.48 -7.91
C PRO A 108 4.81 16.92 -9.35
N PRO A 109 4.97 15.97 -10.29
CA PRO A 109 5.00 16.28 -11.71
C PRO A 109 3.80 17.15 -12.11
N SER A 110 3.97 18.00 -13.13
CA SER A 110 2.93 18.95 -13.56
C SER A 110 1.58 18.29 -13.87
N GLN A 111 1.59 17.05 -14.37
CA GLN A 111 0.38 16.27 -14.67
C GLN A 111 -0.45 15.93 -13.42
N LEU A 112 0.18 15.94 -12.23
CA LEU A 112 -0.46 15.66 -10.95
C LEU A 112 -0.81 16.94 -10.16
N THR A 113 -0.50 18.12 -10.70
CA THR A 113 -0.82 19.42 -10.07
C THR A 113 -2.24 19.92 -10.42
N PRO A 114 -2.82 20.82 -9.60
CA PRO A 114 -2.36 21.16 -8.25
C PRO A 114 -2.67 20.06 -7.22
N SER A 115 -3.72 19.26 -7.42
CA SER A 115 -4.26 18.39 -6.37
C SER A 115 -4.82 17.07 -6.91
N ARG A 116 -4.05 16.35 -7.74
CA ARG A 116 -4.50 15.09 -8.36
C ARG A 116 -3.98 13.82 -7.67
N ILE A 117 -3.35 13.97 -6.51
CA ILE A 117 -2.93 12.84 -5.67
C ILE A 117 -4.05 12.53 -4.67
N ALA A 118 -4.39 11.25 -4.54
CA ALA A 118 -5.28 10.74 -3.50
C ALA A 118 -4.55 9.85 -2.52
N VAL A 119 -4.92 9.94 -1.24
CA VAL A 119 -4.38 9.09 -0.19
C VAL A 119 -5.52 8.39 0.53
N PHE A 120 -5.44 7.07 0.59
CA PHE A 120 -6.36 6.21 1.32
C PHE A 120 -5.57 5.50 2.41
N ALA A 121 -6.00 5.61 3.66
CA ALA A 121 -5.31 4.99 4.79
C ALA A 121 -6.29 4.32 5.75
N GLY A 122 -5.76 3.43 6.59
CA GLY A 122 -6.49 2.76 7.65
C GLY A 122 -6.11 3.29 9.02
N LYS A 123 -7.11 3.63 9.83
CA LYS A 123 -6.91 4.07 11.22
C LYS A 123 -6.24 2.99 12.07
N LYS A 124 -6.47 1.71 11.74
CA LYS A 124 -5.92 0.54 12.45
C LYS A 124 -4.88 -0.21 11.61
N ASP A 125 -4.27 0.43 10.62
CA ASP A 125 -3.27 -0.20 9.77
C ASP A 125 -2.00 -0.55 10.57
N THR A 126 -1.71 -1.85 10.62
CA THR A 126 -0.55 -2.45 11.33
C THR A 126 0.73 -2.45 10.51
N VAL A 127 0.63 -2.20 9.20
CA VAL A 127 1.73 -2.22 8.24
C VAL A 127 2.25 -0.81 7.98
N ILE A 128 1.34 0.17 7.93
CA ILE A 128 1.62 1.59 7.71
C ILE A 128 0.81 2.40 8.73
N PRO A 129 1.39 2.71 9.90
CA PRO A 129 0.67 3.44 10.94
C PRO A 129 0.16 4.80 10.44
N PHE A 130 -1.11 5.11 10.70
CA PHE A 130 -1.71 6.37 10.24
C PHE A 130 -0.93 7.61 10.72
N GLN A 131 -0.30 7.55 11.90
CA GLN A 131 0.55 8.63 12.40
C GLN A 131 1.66 9.04 11.41
N ARG A 132 2.27 8.07 10.71
CA ARG A 132 3.27 8.35 9.67
C ARG A 132 2.64 8.89 8.39
N VAL A 133 1.43 8.44 8.09
CA VAL A 133 0.69 8.93 6.93
C VAL A 133 0.34 10.41 7.12
N GLN A 134 0.02 10.84 8.35
CA GLN A 134 -0.36 12.22 8.66
C GLN A 134 0.68 13.26 8.25
N ASP A 135 1.98 12.90 8.29
CA ASP A 135 3.10 13.80 7.96
C ASP A 135 3.00 14.34 6.53
N TRP A 136 2.43 13.55 5.61
CA TRP A 136 2.29 13.91 4.20
C TRP A 136 0.85 13.94 3.71
N TRP A 137 -0.09 13.48 4.54
CA TRP A 137 -1.52 13.59 4.29
C TRP A 137 -1.96 15.02 4.10
N SER A 138 -1.39 15.99 4.84
CA SER A 138 -1.79 17.40 4.82
C SER A 138 -1.19 18.22 3.67
N ILE A 139 -0.28 17.64 2.87
CA ILE A 139 0.37 18.34 1.75
C ILE A 139 -0.67 18.75 0.71
N GLU A 140 -0.54 19.95 0.15
CA GLU A 140 -1.50 20.56 -0.79
C GLU A 140 -1.74 19.72 -2.06
N SER A 141 -0.71 19.02 -2.54
CA SER A 141 -0.80 18.12 -3.70
C SER A 141 -1.75 16.93 -3.49
N VAL A 142 -1.98 16.56 -2.23
CA VAL A 142 -2.98 15.57 -1.86
C VAL A 142 -4.35 16.26 -1.94
N GLY A 143 -5.05 16.05 -3.05
CA GLY A 143 -6.38 16.62 -3.28
C GLY A 143 -7.52 15.81 -2.70
N TYR A 144 -7.32 14.51 -2.52
CA TYR A 144 -8.33 13.62 -1.97
C TYR A 144 -7.76 12.75 -0.84
N ARG A 145 -8.55 12.60 0.22
CA ARG A 145 -8.15 11.97 1.48
C ARG A 145 -9.28 11.09 1.97
N TYR A 146 -8.98 9.83 2.25
CA TYR A 146 -9.95 8.90 2.79
C TYR A 146 -9.36 8.03 3.90
N LEU A 147 -9.91 8.15 5.10
CA LEU A 147 -9.51 7.36 6.27
C LEU A 147 -10.57 6.30 6.57
N SER A 148 -10.19 5.03 6.40
CA SER A 148 -10.99 3.88 6.82
C SER A 148 -10.83 3.62 8.32
N ASP A 149 -11.87 3.10 8.96
CA ASP A 149 -11.83 2.64 10.36
C ASP A 149 -11.02 1.33 10.56
N HIS A 150 -10.62 0.69 9.46
CA HIS A 150 -10.02 -0.65 9.43
C HIS A 150 -8.50 -0.62 9.20
N GLY A 151 -7.91 -1.82 9.11
CA GLY A 151 -6.49 -2.04 8.83
C GLY A 151 -6.08 -1.93 7.35
N HIS A 152 -4.96 -2.56 7.00
CA HIS A 152 -4.29 -2.41 5.70
C HIS A 152 -5.12 -2.88 4.49
N MET A 153 -5.93 -3.92 4.69
CA MET A 153 -6.69 -4.58 3.62
C MET A 153 -8.04 -3.90 3.37
N GLY A 154 -8.09 -2.57 3.29
CA GLY A 154 -9.35 -1.81 3.16
C GLY A 154 -10.23 -2.22 1.97
N HIS A 155 -9.64 -2.70 0.89
CA HIS A 155 -10.39 -3.25 -0.27
C HIS A 155 -11.20 -4.52 0.07
N ILE A 156 -10.85 -5.21 1.15
CA ILE A 156 -11.58 -6.37 1.71
C ILE A 156 -12.38 -5.92 2.93
N SER A 157 -11.69 -5.35 3.93
CA SER A 157 -12.30 -5.05 5.24
C SER A 157 -13.25 -3.86 5.24
N ASP A 158 -13.15 -2.98 4.24
CA ASP A 158 -13.99 -1.79 4.09
C ASP A 158 -14.37 -1.56 2.61
N SER A 159 -14.60 -2.67 1.89
CA SER A 159 -14.69 -2.71 0.43
C SER A 159 -15.67 -1.68 -0.14
N LYS A 160 -16.87 -1.58 0.45
CA LYS A 160 -17.92 -0.66 0.00
C LYS A 160 -17.50 0.81 0.15
N LYS A 161 -17.00 1.21 1.33
CA LYS A 161 -16.63 2.61 1.56
C LYS A 161 -15.37 2.99 0.79
N CYS A 162 -14.38 2.09 0.72
CA CYS A 162 -13.19 2.28 -0.12
C CYS A 162 -13.56 2.45 -1.59
N GLY A 163 -14.47 1.62 -2.11
CA GLY A 163 -14.96 1.71 -3.49
C GLY A 163 -15.68 3.03 -3.77
N MET A 164 -16.53 3.48 -2.83
CA MET A 164 -17.18 4.80 -2.93
C MET A 164 -16.15 5.94 -2.93
N ALA A 165 -15.16 5.88 -2.04
CA ALA A 165 -14.11 6.89 -1.95
C ALA A 165 -13.27 6.98 -3.23
N ILE A 166 -12.92 5.82 -3.81
CA ILE A 166 -12.23 5.77 -5.10
C ILE A 166 -13.10 6.39 -6.20
N ALA A 167 -14.40 6.08 -6.23
CA ALA A 167 -15.32 6.63 -7.23
C ALA A 167 -15.53 8.15 -7.08
N GLU A 168 -15.56 8.66 -5.85
CA GLU A 168 -15.61 10.09 -5.56
C GLU A 168 -14.34 10.80 -6.04
N TRP A 169 -13.17 10.29 -5.68
CA TRP A 169 -11.89 10.80 -6.18
C TRP A 169 -11.81 10.75 -7.71
N TRP A 170 -12.22 9.64 -8.32
CA TRP A 170 -12.17 9.50 -9.78
C TRP A 170 -12.99 10.60 -10.48
N LYS A 171 -14.15 10.98 -9.93
CA LYS A 171 -14.96 12.07 -10.48
C LYS A 171 -14.25 13.42 -10.42
N THR A 172 -13.41 13.68 -9.41
CA THR A 172 -12.64 14.93 -9.32
C THR A 172 -11.51 15.01 -10.35
N LEU A 173 -11.15 13.91 -11.02
CA LEU A 173 -10.15 13.88 -12.09
C LEU A 173 -10.74 14.14 -13.48
N LEU A 174 -12.07 14.03 -13.62
CA LEU A 174 -12.79 14.22 -14.89
C LEU A 174 -13.20 15.69 -15.12
N THR A 175 -13.07 16.52 -14.09
CA THR A 175 -13.38 17.96 -14.08
C THR A 175 -12.08 18.76 -14.14
#